data_AF-A0A7U7ELU9-F1
#
_entry.id   AF-A0A7U7ELU9-F1
#
_cell.length_a   1.000
_cell.length_b   1.000
_cell.length_c   1.000
_cell.angle_alpha   90.00
_cell.angle_beta   90.00
_cell.angle_gamma   90.00
#
_symmetry.space_group_name_H-M   'P 1'
#
loop_
_entity.id
_entity.type
_entity.pdbx_description
1 polymer ?
#
loop_
_entity_poly.entity_id
_entity_poly.type
_entity_poly.pdbx_seq_one_letter_code
_entity_poly.pdbx_strand_id
1 'polypeptide(L)' 'MSSKTDAQAAVPKLETVTLLQAHTHAGVDYAKGDTIEVTATEKEWLIRHETVAGQAGTQPAAAKAKE' A
#
# COMPACT_ATOMS: atom_id res chain seq x y z
N MET A 1 6.29 33.21 26.37
CA MET A 1 5.62 31.90 26.30
C MET A 1 5.53 31.51 24.84
N SER A 2 6.15 30.41 24.41
CA SER A 2 5.50 29.08 24.33
C SER A 2 4.34 29.15 23.31
N SER A 3 4.35 28.44 22.19
CA SER A 3 4.62 27.01 22.12
C SER A 3 5.08 26.62 20.71
N LYS A 4 6.25 25.97 20.66
CA LYS A 4 6.68 25.14 19.54
C LYS A 4 5.78 23.90 19.57
N THR A 5 4.63 23.98 18.91
CA THR A 5 3.79 22.81 18.67
C THR A 5 4.54 21.94 17.69
N ASP A 6 5.22 20.96 18.27
CA ASP A 6 5.71 19.76 17.63
C ASP A 6 4.63 19.26 16.67
N ALA A 7 4.85 19.50 15.38
CA ALA A 7 4.15 18.80 14.32
C ALA A 7 4.61 17.35 14.42
N GLN A 8 3.99 16.58 15.31
CA GLN A 8 3.89 15.15 15.17
C GLN A 8 3.16 14.92 13.86
N ALA A 9 3.94 14.94 12.77
CA ALA A 9 3.55 14.44 11.49
C ALA A 9 3.13 12.99 11.75
N ALA A 10 1.83 12.78 11.89
CA ALA A 10 1.22 11.47 11.96
C ALA A 10 1.77 10.71 10.76
N VAL A 11 2.71 9.80 11.01
CA VAL A 11 3.31 8.98 9.96
C VAL A 11 2.13 8.30 9.29
N PRO A 12 1.87 8.57 7.99
CA PRO A 12 0.73 7.97 7.32
C PRO A 12 0.88 6.46 7.46
N LYS A 13 -0.09 5.80 8.09
CA LYS A 13 -0.09 4.35 8.22
C LYS A 13 -0.25 3.78 6.82
N LEU A 14 0.87 3.34 6.26
CA LEU A 14 0.92 2.58 5.04
C LEU A 14 0.49 1.15 5.38
N GLU A 15 -0.43 0.62 4.58
CA GLU A 15 -0.91 -0.74 4.64
C GLU A 15 -0.43 -1.47 3.40
N THR A 16 0.19 -2.63 3.61
CA THR A 16 0.57 -3.51 2.51
C THR A 16 -0.66 -4.24 1.97
N VAL A 17 -0.92 -4.11 0.68
CA VAL A 17 -2.05 -4.73 -0.02
C VAL A 17 -1.56 -5.54 -1.21
N THR A 18 -2.21 -6.68 -1.46
CA THR A 18 -1.89 -7.57 -2.58
C THR A 18 -2.78 -7.26 -3.77
N LEU A 19 -2.17 -7.00 -4.92
CA LEU A 19 -2.85 -6.65 -6.15
C LEU A 19 -3.53 -7.88 -6.78
N LEU A 20 -4.80 -7.76 -7.14
CA LEU A 20 -5.57 -8.77 -7.87
C LEU A 20 -5.38 -8.70 -9.39
N GLN A 21 -4.83 -7.60 -9.88
CA GLN A 21 -4.53 -7.33 -11.29
C GLN A 21 -3.23 -6.53 -11.40
N ALA A 22 -2.62 -6.50 -12.59
CA ALA A 22 -1.45 -5.65 -12.81
C ALA A 22 -1.84 -4.17 -12.65
N HIS A 23 -1.03 -3.40 -11.93
CA HIS A 23 -1.30 -2.00 -11.62
C HIS A 23 0.00 -1.21 -11.52
N THR A 24 0.01 0.00 -12.06
CA THR A 24 1.15 0.91 -11.92
C THR A 24 0.93 1.78 -10.69
N HIS A 25 1.75 1.60 -9.65
CA HIS A 25 1.69 2.39 -8.42
C HIS A 25 2.96 3.23 -8.27
N ALA A 26 2.79 4.54 -8.04
CA ALA A 26 3.91 5.50 -7.92
C ALA A 26 4.91 5.49 -9.11
N GLY A 27 4.45 5.12 -10.31
CA GLY A 27 5.31 5.00 -11.51
C GLY A 27 6.10 3.69 -11.59
N VAL A 28 5.83 2.73 -10.71
CA VAL A 28 6.36 1.37 -10.75
C VAL A 28 5.25 0.42 -11.19
N ASP A 29 5.52 -0.41 -12.18
CA ASP A 29 4.59 -1.43 -12.64
C ASP A 29 4.65 -2.66 -11.73
N TYR A 30 3.50 -2.98 -11.14
CA TYR A 30 3.34 -4.16 -10.29
C TYR A 30 2.47 -5.20 -10.99
N ALA A 31 2.85 -6.46 -10.85
CA ALA A 31 2.10 -7.57 -11.40
C ALA A 31 0.92 -7.96 -10.50
N LYS A 32 -0.03 -8.71 -11.06
CA LYS A 32 -1.03 -9.42 -10.25
C LYS A 32 -0.32 -10.33 -9.22
N GLY A 33 -0.72 -10.23 -7.97
CA GLY A 33 -0.16 -10.96 -6.83
C GLY A 33 1.00 -10.24 -6.14
N ASP A 34 1.43 -9.10 -6.67
CA ASP A 34 2.46 -8.28 -6.03
C ASP A 34 1.87 -7.45 -4.88
N THR A 35 2.74 -7.03 -3.96
CA THR A 35 2.36 -6.30 -2.74
C THR A 35 2.84 -4.87 -2.81
N ILE A 36 1.93 -3.92 -2.62
CA ILE A 36 2.23 -2.48 -2.59
C ILE A 36 1.86 -1.89 -1.24
N GLU A 37 2.60 -0.87 -0.82
CA GLU A 37 2.32 -0.11 0.40
C GLU A 37 1.51 1.13 0.05
N VAL A 38 0.26 1.18 0.52
CA VAL A 38 -0.67 2.26 0.19
C VAL A 38 -1.27 2.84 1.46
N THR A 39 -1.78 4.07 1.40
CA THR A 39 -2.49 4.64 2.56
C THR A 39 -3.84 3.94 2.75
N ALA A 40 -4.43 4.05 3.95
CA ALA A 40 -5.76 3.51 4.23
C ALA A 40 -6.83 3.98 3.21
N THR A 41 -6.80 5.26 2.83
CA THR A 41 -7.71 5.84 1.82
C THR A 41 -7.52 5.18 0.45
N GLU A 42 -6.27 4.98 0.05
CA GLU A 42 -5.92 4.39 -1.23
C GLU A 42 -6.23 2.90 -1.29
N LYS A 43 -6.04 2.18 -0.17
CA LYS A 43 -6.51 0.80 0.00
C LYS A 43 -8.01 0.71 -0.19
N GLU A 44 -8.81 1.57 0.44
CA GLU A 44 -10.26 1.57 0.25
C GLU A 44 -10.64 1.84 -1.20
N TRP A 45 -9.94 2.77 -1.87
CA TRP A 45 -10.12 3.04 -3.29
C TRP A 45 -9.81 1.79 -4.15
N LEU A 46 -8.68 1.13 -3.91
CA LEU A 46 -8.26 -0.09 -4.61
C LEU A 46 -9.23 -1.26 -4.36
N ILE A 47 -9.80 -1.38 -3.15
CA ILE A 47 -10.82 -2.39 -2.84
C ILE A 47 -12.10 -2.12 -3.62
N ARG A 48 -12.55 -0.85 -3.67
CA ARG A 48 -13.74 -0.45 -4.44
C ARG A 48 -13.59 -0.67 -5.95
N HIS A 49 -12.37 -0.59 -6.45
CA HIS A 49 -12.02 -0.85 -7.84
C HIS A 49 -11.60 -2.31 -8.10
N GLU A 50 -11.79 -3.22 -7.13
CA GLU A 50 -11.45 -4.64 -7.24
C GLU A 50 -9.98 -4.88 -7.68
N THR A 51 -9.12 -3.92 -7.37
CA THR A 51 -7.69 -3.93 -7.71
C THR A 51 -6.87 -4.66 -6.66
N VAL A 52 -7.35 -4.72 -5.41
CA VAL A 52 -6.74 -5.49 -4.30
C VAL A 52 -7.79 -6.33 -3.58
N ALA A 53 -7.36 -7.43 -2.96
CA ALA A 53 -8.26 -8.26 -2.16
C ALA A 53 -8.64 -7.53 -0.86
N GLY A 54 -9.94 -7.39 -0.60
CA GLY A 54 -10.48 -6.71 0.59
C GLY A 54 -10.23 -7.41 1.93
N GLN A 55 -9.31 -8.37 2.01
CA GLN A 55 -8.97 -9.07 3.25
C GLN A 55 -7.51 -8.85 3.62
N ALA A 56 -7.32 -8.05 4.66
CA ALA A 56 -6.08 -7.94 5.40
C ALA A 56 -5.67 -9.34 5.91
N GLY A 57 -4.58 -9.89 5.38
CA GLY A 57 -4.08 -11.16 5.91
C GLY A 57 -3.13 -11.97 5.04
N THR A 58 -2.77 -11.55 3.83
CA THR A 58 -1.85 -12.37 3.02
C THR A 58 -0.75 -11.52 2.40
N GLN A 59 0.30 -11.32 3.18
CA GLN A 59 1.65 -11.18 2.65
C GLN A 59 2.08 -12.54 2.09
N PRO A 60 2.44 -12.63 0.81
CA PRO A 60 3.62 -13.34 0.40
C PRO A 60 4.67 -12.29 0.08
N ALA A 61 5.62 -12.14 1.00
CA ALA A 61 6.85 -11.42 0.77
C ALA A 61 7.41 -11.81 -0.61
N ALA A 62 7.71 -10.81 -1.42
CA ALA A 62 8.41 -10.93 -2.68
C ALA A 62 9.79 -11.59 -2.48
N ALA A 63 9.82 -12.92 -2.48
CA ALA A 63 11.00 -13.69 -2.86
C ALA A 63 11.01 -13.79 -4.39
N LYS A 64 11.29 -12.68 -5.08
CA LYS A 64 11.76 -12.72 -6.46
C LYS A 64 12.65 -11.52 -6.79
N ALA A 65 13.74 -11.40 -6.05
CA ALA A 65 14.97 -10.90 -6.64
C ALA A 65 15.42 -11.93 -7.69
N LYS A 66 15.32 -11.55 -8.96
CA LYS A 66 16.18 -12.03 -10.06
C LYS A 66 17.60 -11.54 -9.70
N GLU A 67 18.73 -12.23 -9.84
CA GLU A 67 19.19 -13.39 -10.61
C GLU A 67 20.34 -14.07 -9.84
#